data_AF-A0A1L8CLG3-F1
#
_entry.id   AF-A0A1L8CLG3-F1
#
_cell.length_a   1.000
_cell.length_b   1.000
_cell.length_c   1.000
_cell.angle_alpha   90.00
_cell.angle_beta   90.00
_cell.angle_gamma   90.00
#
_symmetry.space_group_name_H-M   'P 1'
#
loop_
_entity.id
_entity.type
_entity.pdbx_description
1 polymer ?
#
loop_
_entity_poly.entity_id
_entity_poly.type
_entity_poly.pdbx_seq_one_letter_code
_entity_poly.pdbx_strand_id
1 'polypeptide(L)'
;MRELIARFKIPSSMSGLNSVNWINVLLVIVLTSFATMFALANLTPVHIRFLGVSSASIPIYVPVFIAFMLGFFGGVLSLSFSRRKHKLEIARLRDENERLQQEVDNLRNIPLQDDV
;
A
#
# COMPACT_ATOMS: atom_id res chain seq x y z
N MET A 1 -0.94 27.15 50.15
CA MET A 1 -1.98 26.32 49.49
C MET A 1 -2.14 26.60 47.99
N ARG A 2 -1.12 27.14 47.28
CA ARG A 2 -1.18 27.43 45.83
C ARG A 2 -0.10 26.71 44.99
N GLU A 3 0.86 26.04 45.62
CA GLU A 3 1.95 25.34 44.92
C GLU A 3 1.68 23.85 44.61
N LEU A 4 0.63 23.26 45.17
CA LEU A 4 0.33 21.82 44.99
C LEU A 4 -0.44 21.49 43.70
N ILE A 5 -0.86 22.50 42.92
CA ILE A 5 -1.69 22.30 41.71
C ILE A 5 -0.83 22.28 40.43
N ALA A 6 0.43 22.74 40.46
CA ALA A 6 1.25 22.94 39.26
C ALA A 6 2.02 21.68 38.77
N ARG A 7 1.94 20.54 39.46
CA ARG A 7 2.77 19.36 39.16
C ARG A 7 2.08 18.18 38.49
N PHE A 8 0.79 18.27 38.17
CA PHE A 8 0.11 17.19 37.44
C PHE A 8 0.06 17.47 35.94
N LYS A 9 1.26 17.59 35.34
CA LYS A 9 1.40 17.53 33.87
C LYS A 9 1.35 16.07 33.46
N ILE A 10 0.16 15.60 33.09
CA ILE A 10 -0.03 14.27 32.49
C ILE A 10 0.69 14.28 31.13
N PRO A 11 1.71 13.43 30.91
CA PRO A 11 2.22 13.23 29.56
C PRO A 11 1.16 12.47 28.76
N SER A 12 0.41 13.17 27.92
CA SER A 12 -0.43 12.55 26.89
C SER A 12 0.45 12.08 25.72
N SER A 13 1.32 11.10 25.98
CA SER A 13 2.05 10.40 24.93
C SER A 13 1.29 9.14 24.52
N MET A 14 0.23 9.32 23.73
CA MET A 14 -0.28 8.27 22.84
C MET A 14 -0.65 8.88 21.48
N SER A 15 0.24 9.69 20.92
CA SER A 15 0.22 10.06 19.50
C SER A 15 0.82 8.90 18.69
N GLY A 16 0.02 7.89 18.39
CA GLY A 16 0.49 6.76 17.59
C GLY A 16 -0.45 5.58 17.48
N LEU A 17 -1.76 5.77 17.68
CA LEU A 17 -2.71 4.74 17.27
C LEU A 17 -2.88 4.84 15.75
N ASN A 18 -2.01 4.07 15.09
CA ASN A 18 -2.10 3.58 13.73
C ASN A 18 -3.48 3.81 13.11
N SER A 19 -3.56 4.61 12.04
CA SER A 19 -4.74 4.64 11.18
C SER A 19 -4.87 3.27 10.51
N VAL A 20 -5.46 2.31 11.21
CA VAL A 20 -5.71 0.98 10.68
C VAL A 20 -6.64 1.18 9.49
N ASN A 21 -6.14 0.84 8.31
CA ASN A 21 -6.95 0.90 7.11
C ASN A 21 -8.00 -0.22 7.20
N TRP A 22 -9.16 0.09 7.77
CA TRP A 22 -10.25 -0.86 8.01
C TRP A 22 -10.69 -1.58 6.74
N ILE A 23 -10.52 -0.96 5.57
CA ILE A 23 -10.77 -1.59 4.27
C ILE A 23 -9.82 -2.79 4.05
N ASN A 24 -8.55 -2.65 4.43
CA ASN A 24 -7.55 -3.72 4.29
C ASN A 24 -7.83 -4.83 5.31
N VAL A 25 -8.22 -4.47 6.53
CA VAL A 25 -8.57 -5.45 7.57
C VAL A 25 -9.78 -6.28 7.14
N LEU A 26 -10.85 -5.62 6.66
CA LEU A 26 -12.04 -6.27 6.14
C LEU A 26 -11.69 -7.19 4.96
N LEU A 27 -10.87 -6.70 4.02
CA LEU A 27 -10.45 -7.46 2.86
C LEU A 27 -9.66 -8.72 3.25
N VAL A 28 -8.73 -8.60 4.20
CA VAL A 28 -7.98 -9.75 4.74
C VAL A 28 -8.92 -10.75 5.39
N ILE A 29 -9.83 -10.32 6.26
CA ILE A 29 -10.79 -11.21 6.94
C ILE A 29 -11.65 -11.96 5.93
N VAL A 30 -12.22 -11.26 4.95
CA VAL A 30 -13.07 -11.88 3.91
C VAL A 30 -12.28 -12.91 3.12
N LEU A 31 -11.09 -12.55 2.62
CA LEU A 31 -10.25 -13.46 1.86
C LEU A 31 -9.82 -14.69 2.67
N THR A 32 -9.40 -14.50 3.92
CA THR A 32 -9.00 -15.60 4.80
C THR A 32 -10.19 -16.52 5.08
N SER A 33 -11.37 -15.96 5.40
CA SER A 33 -12.56 -16.77 5.65
C SER A 33 -12.97 -17.59 4.42
N PHE A 34 -12.93 -16.99 3.24
CA PHE A 34 -13.26 -17.65 1.99
C PHE A 34 -12.25 -18.76 1.68
N ALA A 35 -10.95 -18.50 1.83
CA ALA A 35 -9.90 -19.49 1.63
C ALA A 35 -10.04 -20.68 2.58
N THR A 36 -10.30 -20.44 3.86
CA THR A 36 -10.51 -21.50 4.86
C THR A 36 -11.77 -22.31 4.56
N MET A 37 -12.88 -21.64 4.24
CA MET A 37 -14.14 -22.30 3.90
C MET A 37 -14.00 -23.15 2.62
N PHE A 38 -13.30 -22.63 1.62
CA PHE A 38 -13.00 -23.35 0.39
C PHE A 38 -12.14 -24.60 0.66
N ALA A 39 -11.10 -24.48 1.49
CA ALA A 39 -10.25 -25.61 1.85
C ALA A 39 -11.01 -26.70 2.60
N LEU A 40 -11.84 -26.33 3.58
CA LEU A 40 -12.67 -27.27 4.34
C LEU A 40 -13.73 -27.96 3.47
N ALA A 41 -14.35 -27.24 2.53
CA ALA A 41 -15.34 -27.80 1.62
C ALA A 41 -14.72 -28.74 0.57
N ASN A 42 -13.43 -28.58 0.26
CA ASN A 42 -12.74 -29.29 -0.82
C ASN A 42 -11.54 -30.12 -0.31
N LEU A 43 -11.76 -30.88 0.77
CA LEU A 43 -10.80 -31.86 1.30
C LEU A 43 -10.73 -33.14 0.46
N THR A 44 -11.59 -33.29 -0.54
CA THR A 44 -11.63 -34.47 -1.39
C THR A 44 -10.31 -34.62 -2.16
N PRO A 45 -9.63 -35.77 -2.02
CA PRO A 45 -8.40 -36.02 -2.76
C PRO A 45 -8.73 -36.21 -4.25
N VAL A 46 -8.01 -35.50 -5.10
CA VAL A 46 -8.09 -35.66 -6.56
C VAL A 46 -6.76 -36.13 -7.13
N HIS A 47 -6.86 -36.92 -8.19
CA HIS A 47 -5.72 -37.31 -8.99
C HIS A 47 -5.49 -36.25 -10.06
N ILE A 48 -4.38 -35.52 -9.94
CA ILE A 48 -3.97 -34.57 -10.97
C ILE A 48 -3.07 -35.31 -11.95
N ARG A 49 -3.48 -35.34 -13.22
CA ARG A 49 -2.66 -35.84 -14.32
C ARG A 49 -2.15 -34.65 -15.12
N PHE A 50 -0.85 -34.42 -15.09
CA PHE A 50 -0.24 -33.30 -15.80
C PHE A 50 0.91 -33.83 -16.66
N LEU A 51 0.85 -33.57 -17.98
CA LEU A 51 1.88 -33.96 -18.96
C LEU A 51 2.34 -35.43 -18.85
N GLY A 52 1.41 -36.36 -18.65
CA GLY A 52 1.70 -37.80 -18.57
C GLY A 52 2.21 -38.30 -17.22
N VAL A 53 2.50 -37.39 -16.28
CA VAL A 53 2.86 -37.73 -14.89
C VAL A 53 1.60 -37.69 -14.03
N SER A 54 1.27 -38.80 -13.37
CA SER A 54 0.18 -38.83 -12.38
C SER A 54 0.74 -38.42 -11.02
N SER A 55 0.16 -37.38 -10.40
CA SER A 55 0.54 -37.01 -9.04
C SER A 55 -0.10 -37.96 -8.03
N ALA A 56 0.51 -38.07 -6.85
CA ALA A 56 -0.16 -38.63 -5.67
C ALA A 56 -1.51 -37.92 -5.43
N SER A 57 -2.45 -38.60 -4.74
CA SER A 57 -3.75 -38.01 -4.43
C SER A 57 -3.53 -36.79 -3.54
N ILE A 58 -3.77 -35.61 -4.09
CA ILE A 58 -3.66 -34.34 -3.36
C ILE A 58 -5.04 -33.69 -3.31
N PRO A 59 -5.41 -33.05 -2.19
CA PRO A 59 -6.68 -32.34 -2.12
C PRO A 59 -6.78 -31.20 -3.14
N ILE A 60 -7.98 -30.96 -3.66
CA ILE A 60 -8.25 -29.89 -4.65
C ILE A 60 -7.75 -28.51 -4.18
N TYR A 61 -7.78 -28.25 -2.87
CA TYR A 61 -7.38 -26.94 -2.34
C TYR A 61 -5.91 -26.59 -2.67
N VAL A 62 -5.02 -27.58 -2.83
CA VAL A 62 -3.59 -27.36 -3.06
C VAL A 62 -3.30 -26.63 -4.39
N PRO A 63 -3.68 -27.15 -5.57
CA PRO A 63 -3.46 -26.44 -6.84
C PRO A 63 -4.22 -25.11 -6.91
N VAL A 64 -5.42 -25.03 -6.33
CA VAL A 64 -6.21 -23.80 -6.30
C VAL A 64 -5.51 -22.72 -5.46
N PHE A 65 -4.94 -23.10 -4.31
CA PHE A 65 -4.18 -22.20 -3.47
C PHE A 65 -2.92 -21.69 -4.17
N ILE A 66 -2.21 -22.55 -4.92
CA ILE A 66 -1.04 -22.14 -5.70
C ILE A 66 -1.44 -21.14 -6.79
N ALA A 67 -2.51 -21.41 -7.54
CA ALA A 67 -3.02 -20.49 -8.55
C ALA A 67 -3.43 -19.14 -7.94
N PHE A 68 -4.08 -19.17 -6.78
CA PHE A 68 -4.44 -17.97 -6.04
C PHE A 68 -3.21 -17.18 -5.57
N MET A 69 -2.18 -17.84 -5.02
CA MET A 69 -0.92 -17.20 -4.64
C MET A 69 -0.25 -16.51 -5.83
N LEU A 70 -0.18 -17.18 -6.98
CA LEU A 70 0.40 -16.60 -8.19
C LEU A 70 -0.38 -15.37 -8.64
N GLY A 71 -1.72 -15.44 -8.65
CA GLY A 71 -2.58 -14.31 -8.95
C GLY A 71 -2.42 -13.15 -7.96
N PHE A 72 -2.32 -13.46 -6.66
CA PHE A 72 -2.12 -12.46 -5.61
C PHE A 72 -0.79 -11.74 -5.76
N PHE A 73 0.32 -12.47 -5.91
CA PHE A 73 1.63 -11.85 -6.14
C PHE A 73 1.64 -11.02 -7.43
N GLY A 74 1.05 -11.53 -8.51
CA GLY A 74 0.91 -10.78 -9.76
C GLY A 74 0.13 -9.48 -9.57
N GLY A 75 -0.98 -9.53 -8.84
CA GLY A 75 -1.81 -8.36 -8.53
C GLY A 75 -1.09 -7.34 -7.64
N VAL A 76 -0.43 -7.79 -6.57
CA VAL A 76 0.36 -6.93 -5.68
C VAL A 76 1.51 -6.25 -6.42
N LEU A 77 2.22 -7.01 -7.27
CA LEU A 77 3.28 -6.45 -8.11
C LEU A 77 2.70 -5.38 -9.06
N SER A 78 1.62 -5.68 -9.77
CA SER A 78 0.94 -4.73 -10.67
C SER A 78 0.55 -3.43 -9.94
N LEU A 79 -0.04 -3.53 -8.75
CA LEU A 79 -0.42 -2.38 -7.93
C LEU A 79 0.79 -1.59 -7.42
N SER A 80 1.88 -2.28 -7.07
CA SER A 80 3.14 -1.67 -6.64
C SER A 80 3.80 -0.87 -7.76
N PHE A 81 3.81 -1.41 -8.99
CA PHE A 81 4.31 -0.71 -10.17
C PHE A 81 3.47 0.53 -10.49
N SER A 82 2.14 0.46 -10.39
CA SER A 82 1.25 1.62 -10.61
C SER A 82 1.57 2.79 -9.67
N ARG A 83 1.76 2.52 -8.37
CA ARG A 83 2.03 3.57 -7.36
C ARG A 83 3.37 4.27 -7.56
N ARG A 84 4.40 3.57 -8.06
CA ARG A 84 5.73 4.16 -8.30
C ARG A 84 5.70 5.23 -9.39
N LYS A 85 4.88 5.05 -10.42
CA LYS A 85 4.76 5.99 -11.53
C LYS A 85 4.19 7.35 -11.07
N HIS A 86 3.14 7.32 -10.27
CA HIS A 86 2.50 8.55 -9.76
C HIS A 86 3.37 9.35 -8.79
N LYS A 87 4.18 8.68 -7.95
CA LYS A 87 5.11 9.39 -7.05
C LYS A 87 6.21 10.13 -7.81
N LEU A 88 6.71 9.55 -8.89
CA LEU A 88 7.71 10.19 -9.75
C LEU A 88 7.13 11.40 -10.48
N GLU A 89 5.88 11.30 -10.94
CA GLU A 89 5.18 12.38 -11.63
C GLU A 89 4.91 13.57 -10.69
N ILE A 90 4.51 13.31 -9.44
CA ILE A 90 4.34 14.36 -8.41
C ILE A 90 5.68 15.03 -8.08
N ALA A 91 6.77 14.26 -7.99
CA ALA A 91 8.10 14.82 -7.71
C ALA A 91 8.58 15.72 -8.87
N ARG A 92 8.36 15.30 -10.11
CA ARG A 92 8.72 16.08 -11.30
C ARG A 92 7.90 17.37 -11.42
N LEU A 93 6.59 17.30 -11.19
CA LEU A 93 5.70 18.46 -11.23
C LEU A 93 6.03 19.50 -10.15
N ARG A 94 6.52 19.06 -8.97
CA ARG A 94 7.01 19.95 -7.92
C ARG A 94 8.28 20.68 -8.32
N ASP A 95 9.24 19.97 -8.90
CA ASP A 95 10.52 20.54 -9.36
C ASP A 95 10.31 21.57 -10.49
N GLU A 96 9.39 21.29 -11.43
CA GLU A 96 9.00 22.26 -12.46
C GLU A 96 8.30 23.51 -11.87
N ASN A 97 7.47 23.34 -10.84
CA ASN A 97 6.82 24.48 -10.18
C ASN A 97 7.83 25.40 -9.49
N GLU A 98 8.79 24.82 -8.76
CA GLU A 98 9.87 25.57 -8.10
C GLU A 98 10.73 26.33 -9.11
N ARG A 99 11.08 25.72 -10.25
CA ARG A 99 11.84 26.38 -11.31
C ARG A 99 11.09 27.54 -11.94
N LEU A 100 9.81 27.36 -12.27
CA LEU A 100 8.97 28.41 -12.85
C LEU A 100 8.77 29.58 -11.87
N GLN A 101 8.64 29.30 -10.57
CA GLN A 101 8.57 30.34 -9.54
C GLN A 101 9.88 31.12 -9.41
N GLN A 102 11.03 30.43 -9.47
CA GLN A 102 12.33 31.10 -9.50
C GLN A 102 12.50 31.99 -10.73
N GLU A 103 12.04 31.56 -11.92
CA GLU A 103 12.09 32.39 -13.13
C GLU A 103 11.23 33.66 -13.00
N VAL A 104 10.01 33.55 -12.47
CA VAL A 104 9.15 34.71 -12.23
C VAL A 104 9.77 35.67 -11.22
N ASP A 105 10.33 35.18 -10.13
CA ASP A 105 10.97 36.03 -9.12
C ASP A 105 12.24 36.70 -9.66
N ASN A 106 13.01 36.00 -10.49
CA ASN A 106 14.20 36.55 -11.12
C ASN A 106 13.84 37.63 -12.16
N LEU A 107 12.77 37.43 -12.93
CA LEU A 107 12.22 38.42 -13.87
C LEU A 107 11.62 39.64 -13.15
N ARG A 108 11.08 39.48 -11.94
CA ARG A 108 10.56 40.60 -11.12
C ARG A 108 11.65 41.43 -10.45
N ASN A 109 12.84 40.86 -10.28
CA ASN A 109 14.00 41.54 -9.69
C ASN A 109 14.93 42.17 -10.71
N ILE A 110 14.57 42.19 -12.01
CA ILE A 110 15.33 42.96 -12.99
C ILE A 110 15.08 44.45 -12.67
N PRO A 111 16.11 45.20 -12.24
CA PRO A 111 15.94 46.62 -12.00
C PRO A 111 15.57 47.29 -13.32
N LEU A 112 14.49 48.07 -13.31
CA LEU A 112 14.18 48.97 -14.41
C LEU A 112 15.37 49.92 -14.55
N GLN A 113 16.14 49.75 -15.62
CA GLN A 113 17.11 50.75 -16.04
C GLN A 113 16.28 51.97 -16.43
N ASP A 114 16.16 52.90 -15.49
CA ASP A 114 15.76 54.27 -15.77
C ASP A 114 16.93 54.91 -16.53
N ASP A 115 16.94 54.68 -17.85
CA ASP A 115 17.78 55.39 -18.78
C ASP A 115 17.27 56.84 -18.88
N VAL A 116 17.97 57.74 -18.17
CA VAL A 116 17.84 59.22 -18.22
C VAL A 116 18.53 59.83 -19.43
#